data_AF-A0A661HLE6-F1
#
_entry.id   AF-A0A661HLE6-F1
#
_cell.length_a   1.000
_cell.length_b   1.000
_cell.length_c   1.000
_cell.angle_alpha   90.00
_cell.angle_beta   90.00
_cell.angle_gamma   90.00
#
_symmetry.space_group_name_H-M   'P 1'
#
loop_
_entity.id
_entity.type
_entity.pdbx_description
1 polymer ?
#
loop_
_entity_poly.entity_id
_entity_poly.type
_entity_poly.pdbx_seq_one_letter_code
_entity_poly.pdbx_strand_id
1 'polypeptide(L)'
;NQVTLEIEVKIEDLDPSSEQVADRPTTTKRTVKTNAIVNNGKTIILGGLIKRVGGKGISEVPYLSAIPVLGDWLFTHNSDVEREQNVVIYLTPYIVRRSGDLEKLKELLAELDEVQKRYNNFVAKAIEKETGEEVPQAGEEPAFAASKRIREKPKSNLSILEEES
;
A
#
# COMPACT_ATOMS: atom_id res chain seq x y z
N ASN A 1 18.52 -24.06 17.64
CA ASN A 1 19.07 -22.97 16.81
C ASN A 1 18.09 -21.80 16.81
N GLN A 2 17.90 -21.20 17.99
CA GLN A 2 16.95 -20.11 18.24
C GLN A 2 17.73 -18.87 18.63
N VAL A 3 17.24 -17.70 18.22
CA VAL A 3 17.85 -16.41 18.52
C VAL A 3 16.76 -15.52 19.10
N THR A 4 17.07 -14.88 20.23
CA THR A 4 16.24 -13.81 20.78
C THR A 4 16.69 -12.52 20.13
N LEU A 5 15.75 -11.81 19.51
CA LEU A 5 15.98 -10.53 18.86
C LEU A 5 15.17 -9.44 19.58
N GLU A 6 15.84 -8.34 19.88
CA GLU A 6 15.22 -7.06 20.21
C GLU A 6 15.24 -6.22 18.93
N ILE A 7 14.06 -5.84 18.43
CA ILE A 7 13.90 -5.22 17.12
C ILE A 7 13.21 -3.88 17.28
N GLU A 8 13.85 -2.82 16.78
CA GLU A 8 13.27 -1.48 16.64
C GLU A 8 13.25 -1.10 15.15
N VAL A 9 12.04 -1.04 14.58
CA VAL A 9 11.84 -0.58 13.19
C VAL A 9 11.30 0.85 13.23
N LYS A 10 11.93 1.75 12.48
CA LYS A 10 11.49 3.14 12.34
C LYS A 10 11.22 3.44 10.87
N ILE A 11 10.00 3.89 10.58
CA ILE A 11 9.56 4.34 9.27
C ILE A 11 9.19 5.81 9.43
N GLU A 12 9.86 6.68 8.67
CA GLU A 12 9.57 8.12 8.63
C GLU A 12 9.07 8.47 7.23
N ASP A 13 8.08 9.35 7.19
CA ASP A 13 7.34 9.73 5.99
C ASP A 13 7.12 11.25 6.02
N LEU A 14 7.20 11.91 4.87
CA LEU A 14 7.05 13.37 4.76
C LEU A 14 5.67 13.69 4.18
N ASP A 15 4.94 14.62 4.81
CA ASP A 15 3.65 15.06 4.28
C ASP A 15 3.86 16.22 3.28
N PRO A 16 3.75 15.97 1.96
CA PRO A 16 4.00 17.01 0.95
C PRO A 16 2.96 18.14 0.97
N SER A 17 1.81 17.95 1.64
CA SER A 17 0.80 19.00 1.78
C SER A 17 1.19 20.10 2.78
N SER A 18 2.18 19.83 3.62
CA SER A 18 2.66 20.76 4.65
C SER A 18 3.59 21.85 4.13
N GLU A 19 4.13 21.72 2.91
CA GLU A 19 5.04 22.70 2.30
C GLU A 19 4.35 24.04 1.99
N GLN A 20 3.02 24.06 1.83
CA GLN A 20 2.27 25.25 1.44
C GLN A 20 1.68 26.02 2.64
N VAL A 21 1.67 25.45 3.84
CA VAL A 21 0.94 26.01 5.01
C VAL A 21 1.84 26.29 6.21
N ALA A 22 3.02 25.65 6.31
CA ALA A 22 3.95 25.86 7.42
C ALA A 22 5.40 25.97 6.94
N ASP A 23 6.19 26.87 7.53
CA ASP A 23 7.65 27.02 7.38
C ASP A 23 8.45 25.77 7.84
N ARG A 24 7.77 24.65 8.13
CA ARG A 24 8.34 23.39 8.62
C ARG A 24 7.56 22.20 8.04
N PRO A 25 8.24 21.22 7.42
CA PRO A 25 7.58 20.03 6.92
C PRO A 25 7.01 19.20 8.07
N THR A 26 5.79 18.71 7.89
CA THR A 26 5.18 17.73 8.78
C THR A 26 5.68 16.34 8.41
N THR A 27 6.17 15.59 9.40
CA THR A 27 6.63 14.21 9.20
C THR A 27 5.75 13.25 9.99
N THR A 28 5.37 12.13 9.35
CA THR A 28 4.72 11.00 10.01
C THR A 28 5.79 9.99 10.42
N LYS A 29 5.88 9.68 11.71
CA LYS A 29 6.80 8.67 12.24
C LYS A 29 6.05 7.46 12.76
N ARG A 30 6.50 6.27 12.36
CA ARG A 30 5.96 4.98 12.79
C ARG A 30 7.11 4.18 13.40
N THR A 31 7.00 3.81 14.67
CA THR A 31 8.03 3.05 15.39
C THR A 31 7.44 1.77 15.94
N VAL A 32 8.08 0.64 15.64
CA VAL A 32 7.69 -0.69 16.13
C VAL A 32 8.83 -1.24 16.98
N LYS A 33 8.56 -1.51 18.26
CA LYS A 33 9.49 -2.14 19.20
C LYS A 33 8.95 -3.51 19.59
N THR A 34 9.70 -4.57 19.33
CA THR A 34 9.26 -5.93 19.61
C THR A 34 10.41 -6.84 20.02
N ASN A 35 10.10 -7.84 20.84
CA ASN A 35 11.00 -8.91 21.24
C ASN A 35 10.49 -10.21 20.66
N ALA A 36 11.32 -10.90 19.87
CA ALA A 36 10.93 -12.12 19.19
C ALA A 36 11.97 -13.23 19.37
N ILE A 37 11.50 -14.45 19.63
CA ILE A 37 12.32 -15.66 19.58
C ILE A 37 12.10 -16.30 18.21
N VAL A 38 13.16 -16.38 17.42
CA VAL A 38 13.09 -16.81 16.03
C VAL A 38 14.05 -17.95 15.74
N ASN A 39 13.68 -18.76 14.75
CA ASN A 39 14.52 -19.86 14.30
C ASN A 39 15.38 -19.39 13.12
N ASN A 40 16.62 -19.87 13.05
CA ASN A 40 17.52 -19.61 11.92
C ASN A 40 16.87 -19.96 10.57
N GLY A 41 16.91 -19.03 9.61
CA GLY A 41 16.42 -19.19 8.25
C GLY A 41 14.90 -19.19 8.10
N LYS A 42 14.12 -18.95 9.17
CA LYS A 42 12.66 -18.90 9.11
C LYS A 42 12.17 -17.45 9.12
N THR A 43 11.40 -17.08 8.11
CA THR A 43 10.73 -15.78 8.07
C THR A 43 9.61 -15.72 9.09
N ILE A 44 9.53 -14.62 9.84
CA ILE A 44 8.40 -14.31 10.71
C ILE A 44 7.80 -12.96 10.34
N ILE A 45 6.49 -12.80 10.58
CA ILE A 45 5.79 -11.53 10.46
C ILE A 45 5.83 -10.86 11.83
N LEU A 46 6.39 -9.65 11.89
CA LEU A 46 6.48 -8.85 13.12
C LEU A 46 5.19 -8.05 13.35
N GLY A 47 4.52 -7.66 12.27
CA GLY A 47 3.26 -6.93 12.32
C GLY A 47 2.86 -6.34 10.97
N GLY A 48 1.71 -5.68 10.92
CA GLY A 48 1.24 -4.95 9.75
C GLY A 48 0.35 -3.76 10.14
N LEU A 49 0.26 -2.78 9.25
CA LEU A 49 -0.56 -1.58 9.38
C LEU A 49 -1.46 -1.46 8.16
N ILE A 50 -2.76 -1.32 8.40
CA ILE A 50 -3.76 -0.99 7.39
C ILE A 50 -4.21 0.44 7.67
N LYS A 51 -3.99 1.35 6.72
CA LYS A 51 -4.45 2.75 6.79
C LYS A 51 -5.53 2.96 5.74
N ARG A 52 -6.72 3.36 6.16
CA ARG A 52 -7.80 3.79 5.28
C ARG A 52 -8.03 5.29 5.43
N VAL A 53 -8.02 6.01 4.32
CA VAL A 53 -8.30 7.45 4.25
C VAL A 53 -9.49 7.63 3.31
N GLY A 54 -10.61 8.08 3.88
CA GLY A 54 -11.83 8.37 3.13
C GLY A 54 -12.17 9.85 3.19
N GLY A 55 -12.74 10.38 2.10
CA GLY A 55 -13.25 11.75 2.04
C GLY A 55 -14.42 11.86 1.07
N LYS A 56 -15.50 12.51 1.51
CA LYS A 56 -16.64 12.86 0.67
C LYS A 56 -16.59 14.36 0.39
N GLY A 57 -16.43 14.72 -0.88
CA GLY A 57 -16.56 16.10 -1.36
C GLY A 57 -17.89 16.27 -2.05
N ILE A 58 -18.64 17.30 -1.67
CA ILE A 58 -19.87 17.71 -2.35
C ILE A 58 -19.62 19.12 -2.86
N SER A 59 -19.67 19.30 -4.18
CA SER A 59 -19.60 20.59 -4.82
C SER A 59 -20.93 20.85 -5.50
N GLU A 60 -21.70 21.80 -5.00
CA GLU A 60 -23.04 22.13 -5.50
C GLU A 60 -23.18 23.63 -5.78
N VAL A 61 -24.00 23.98 -6.76
CA VAL A 61 -24.33 25.38 -7.04
C VAL A 61 -25.47 25.82 -6.12
N PRO A 62 -25.28 26.85 -5.27
CA PRO A 62 -26.31 27.30 -4.35
C PRO A 62 -27.58 27.75 -5.10
N TYR A 63 -28.75 27.46 -4.51
CA TYR A 63 -30.11 27.64 -5.06
C TYR A 63 -30.52 26.72 -6.20
N LEU A 64 -29.61 26.40 -7.14
CA LEU A 64 -29.92 25.54 -8.29
C LEU A 64 -29.90 24.05 -7.93
N SER A 65 -29.13 23.64 -6.91
CA SER A 65 -29.14 22.26 -6.42
C SER A 65 -30.46 21.85 -5.74
N ALA A 66 -31.19 22.82 -5.16
CA ALA A 66 -32.44 22.56 -4.44
C ALA A 66 -33.67 22.31 -5.34
N ILE A 67 -33.53 22.38 -6.67
CA ILE A 67 -34.64 22.10 -7.59
C ILE A 67 -34.92 20.58 -7.58
N PRO A 68 -36.10 20.13 -7.12
CA PRO A 68 -36.42 18.70 -7.11
C PRO A 68 -36.34 18.13 -8.53
N VAL A 69 -35.86 16.89 -8.66
CA VAL A 69 -35.66 16.13 -9.91
C VAL A 69 -34.45 16.55 -10.76
N LEU A 70 -34.14 17.84 -10.89
CA LEU A 70 -33.10 18.33 -11.82
C LEU A 70 -31.85 18.90 -11.14
N GLY A 71 -32.00 19.48 -9.96
CA GLY A 71 -30.94 20.15 -9.21
C GLY A 71 -29.79 19.21 -8.83
N ASP A 72 -30.12 18.16 -8.09
CA ASP A 72 -29.15 17.15 -7.62
C ASP A 72 -28.45 16.36 -8.73
N TRP A 73 -29.02 16.29 -9.94
CA TRP A 73 -28.46 15.47 -11.01
C TRP A 73 -27.54 16.26 -11.95
N LEU A 74 -27.83 17.55 -12.17
CA LEU A 74 -27.08 18.38 -13.12
C LEU A 74 -26.18 19.43 -12.44
N PHE A 75 -26.50 19.85 -11.21
CA PHE A 75 -25.81 20.93 -10.50
C PHE A 75 -25.09 20.49 -9.21
N THR A 76 -25.09 19.19 -8.92
CA THR A 76 -24.36 18.60 -7.80
C THR A 76 -23.29 17.64 -8.31
N HIS A 77 -22.05 17.88 -7.89
CA HIS A 77 -20.91 17.01 -8.15
C HIS A 77 -20.47 16.34 -6.84
N ASN A 78 -20.66 15.02 -6.77
CA ASN A 78 -20.23 14.21 -5.64
C ASN A 78 -18.89 13.55 -5.98
N SER A 79 -17.84 13.89 -5.22
CA SER A 79 -16.57 13.19 -5.23
C SER A 79 -16.45 12.31 -3.99
N ASP A 80 -16.13 11.04 -4.21
CA ASP A 80 -15.91 10.07 -3.15
C ASP A 80 -14.51 9.50 -3.36
N VAL A 81 -13.64 9.73 -2.39
CA VAL A 81 -12.24 9.33 -2.45
C VAL A 81 -11.99 8.38 -1.29
N GLU A 82 -11.74 7.11 -1.61
CA GLU A 82 -11.33 6.09 -0.64
C GLU A 82 -9.92 5.62 -1.02
N ARG A 83 -9.00 5.62 -0.05
CA ARG A 83 -7.62 5.17 -0.20
C ARG A 83 -7.28 4.17 0.88
N GLU A 84 -6.70 3.04 0.50
CA GLU A 84 -6.21 2.01 1.43
C GLU A 84 -4.71 1.80 1.24
N GLN A 85 -3.96 1.77 2.33
CA GLN A 85 -2.52 1.51 2.36
C GLN A 85 -2.24 0.36 3.32
N ASN A 86 -1.68 -0.72 2.80
CA ASN A 86 -1.36 -1.93 3.53
C ASN A 86 0.17 -2.10 3.63
N VAL A 87 0.69 -2.14 4.85
CA VAL A 87 2.11 -2.34 5.13
C VAL A 87 2.28 -3.59 5.98
N VAL A 88 3.23 -4.45 5.62
CA VAL A 88 3.57 -5.67 6.37
C VAL A 88 5.06 -5.67 6.64
N ILE A 89 5.45 -5.94 7.89
CA ILE A 89 6.84 -6.01 8.32
C ILE A 89 7.17 -7.48 8.61
N TYR A 90 8.16 -8.01 7.90
CA TYR A 90 8.67 -9.36 8.08
C TYR A 90 10.19 -9.36 8.23
N LEU A 91 10.73 -10.42 8.84
CA LEU A 91 12.16 -10.58 9.10
C LEU A 91 12.57 -12.04 8.98
N THR A 92 13.75 -12.29 8.39
CA THR A 92 14.35 -13.62 8.27
C THR A 92 15.77 -13.60 8.84
N PRO A 93 16.01 -14.20 10.02
CA PRO A 93 17.33 -14.21 10.64
C PRO A 93 18.23 -15.28 10.02
N TYR A 94 19.53 -15.00 9.87
CA TYR A 94 20.54 -15.98 9.44
C TYR A 94 21.71 -16.02 10.44
N ILE A 95 22.05 -17.21 10.94
CA ILE A 95 23.21 -17.45 11.82
C ILE A 95 24.39 -17.86 10.96
N VAL A 96 25.41 -17.00 10.89
CA VAL A 96 26.63 -17.26 10.13
C VAL A 96 27.76 -17.63 11.11
N ARG A 97 28.40 -18.78 10.89
CA ARG A 97 29.44 -19.32 11.78
C ARG A 97 30.87 -19.07 11.31
N ARG A 98 31.08 -18.92 10.00
CA ARG A 98 32.40 -18.69 9.37
C ARG A 98 32.30 -17.52 8.41
N SER A 99 33.36 -16.72 8.33
CA SER A 99 33.42 -15.54 7.45
C SER A 99 33.23 -15.89 5.97
N GLY A 100 33.75 -17.03 5.50
CA GLY A 100 33.58 -17.48 4.11
C GLY A 100 32.14 -17.87 3.73
N ASP A 101 31.29 -18.20 4.71
CA ASP A 101 29.89 -18.53 4.47
C ASP A 101 29.04 -17.25 4.32
N LEU A 102 29.48 -16.13 4.91
CA LEU A 102 28.78 -14.84 4.80
C LEU A 102 28.78 -14.34 3.35
N GLU A 103 29.93 -14.39 2.68
CA GLU A 103 30.06 -13.86 1.32
C GLU A 103 29.24 -14.68 0.31
N LYS A 104 29.25 -16.01 0.43
CA LYS A 104 28.39 -16.90 -0.37
C LYS A 104 26.91 -16.64 -0.12
N LEU A 105 26.53 -16.43 1.14
CA LEU A 105 25.14 -16.12 1.49
C LEU A 105 24.73 -14.77 0.89
N LYS A 106 25.58 -13.73 0.99
CA LYS A 106 25.31 -12.43 0.37
C LYS A 106 25.12 -12.53 -1.13
N GLU A 107 25.99 -13.28 -1.81
CA GLU A 107 25.92 -13.48 -3.26
C GLU A 107 24.60 -14.16 -3.66
N LEU A 108 24.22 -15.24 -2.96
CA LEU A 108 22.95 -15.92 -3.18
C LEU A 108 21.74 -15.03 -2.87
N LEU A 109 21.80 -14.25 -1.78
CA LEU A 109 20.73 -13.32 -1.43
C LEU A 109 20.60 -12.17 -2.45
N ALA A 110 21.71 -11.70 -3.02
CA ALA A 110 21.70 -10.67 -4.05
C ALA A 110 21.07 -11.19 -5.35
N GLU A 111 21.38 -12.43 -5.74
CA GLU A 111 20.75 -13.08 -6.89
C GLU A 111 19.24 -13.23 -6.68
N LEU A 112 18.81 -13.68 -5.49
CA LEU A 112 17.39 -13.81 -5.16
C LEU A 112 16.67 -12.45 -5.14
N ASP A 113 17.30 -11.40 -4.63
CA ASP A 113 16.74 -10.04 -4.65
C ASP A 113 16.52 -9.53 -6.08
N GLU A 114 17.46 -9.80 -6.99
CA GLU A 114 17.30 -9.42 -8.40
C GLU A 114 16.14 -10.18 -9.06
N VAL A 115 16.03 -11.49 -8.80
CA VAL A 115 14.91 -12.30 -9.30
C VAL A 115 13.57 -11.79 -8.74
N GLN A 116 13.51 -11.48 -7.45
CA GLN A 116 12.32 -10.95 -6.81
C GLN A 116 11.93 -9.58 -7.39
N LYS A 117 12.90 -8.68 -7.62
CA LYS A 117 12.66 -7.39 -8.29
C LYS A 117 12.10 -7.55 -9.69
N ARG A 118 12.68 -8.46 -10.49
CA ARG A 118 12.19 -8.76 -11.84
C ARG A 118 10.75 -9.28 -11.80
N TYR A 119 10.44 -10.19 -10.87
CA TYR A 119 9.09 -10.71 -10.67
C TYR A 119 8.11 -9.62 -10.23
N ASN A 120 8.46 -8.84 -9.20
CA ASN A 120 7.63 -7.74 -8.71
C ASN A 120 7.31 -6.74 -9.81
N ASN A 121 8.30 -6.37 -10.64
CA ASN A 121 8.10 -5.45 -11.75
C ASN A 121 7.22 -6.05 -12.85
N PHE A 122 7.35 -7.34 -13.12
CA PHE A 122 6.48 -8.03 -14.07
C PHE A 122 5.03 -8.06 -13.58
N VAL A 123 4.82 -8.42 -12.32
CA VAL A 123 3.49 -8.47 -11.70
C VAL A 123 2.88 -7.06 -11.60
N ALA A 124 3.67 -6.06 -11.20
CA ALA A 124 3.23 -4.67 -11.15
C ALA A 124 2.72 -4.18 -12.52
N LYS A 125 3.47 -4.46 -13.60
CA LYS A 125 3.04 -4.14 -14.97
C LYS A 125 1.78 -4.87 -15.41
N ALA A 126 1.61 -6.13 -14.98
CA ALA A 126 0.40 -6.89 -15.26
C ALA A 126 -0.82 -6.32 -14.52
N ILE A 127 -0.67 -5.98 -13.24
CA ILE A 127 -1.72 -5.35 -12.43
C ILE A 127 -2.08 -3.98 -12.99
N GLU A 128 -1.10 -3.16 -13.37
CA GLU A 128 -1.34 -1.84 -13.99
C GLU A 128 -2.13 -1.99 -15.30
N LYS A 129 -1.78 -2.98 -16.13
CA LYS A 129 -2.50 -3.25 -17.38
C LYS A 129 -3.94 -3.71 -17.16
N GLU A 130 -4.22 -4.46 -16.10
CA GLU A 130 -5.56 -5.02 -15.81
C GLU A 130 -6.45 -4.07 -15.01
N THR A 131 -5.88 -3.34 -14.06
CA THR A 131 -6.62 -2.51 -13.09
C THR A 131 -6.48 -1.00 -13.34
N GLY A 132 -5.48 -0.59 -14.13
CA GLY A 132 -5.09 0.81 -14.30
C GLY A 132 -4.43 1.42 -13.05
N GLU A 133 -4.18 0.63 -12.00
CA GLU A 133 -3.56 1.11 -10.76
C GLU A 133 -2.04 0.83 -10.76
N GLU A 134 -1.27 1.86 -10.46
CA GLU A 134 0.18 1.72 -10.21
C GLU A 134 0.40 0.97 -8.89
N VAL A 135 1.15 -0.14 -8.97
CA VAL A 135 1.55 -0.90 -7.78
C VAL A 135 2.79 -0.25 -7.16
N PRO A 136 2.76 0.17 -5.89
CA PRO A 136 3.93 0.73 -5.22
C PRO A 136 5.06 -0.31 -5.17
N GLN A 137 6.28 0.06 -5.57
CA GLN A 137 7.41 -0.85 -5.44
C GLN A 137 7.89 -0.89 -3.99
N ALA A 138 8.39 -2.05 -3.56
CA ALA A 138 8.90 -2.23 -2.20
C ALA A 138 10.07 -1.27 -1.93
N GLY A 139 9.92 -0.38 -0.93
CA GLY A 139 10.92 0.63 -0.56
C GLY A 139 10.70 2.00 -1.20
N GLU A 140 9.76 2.14 -2.12
CA GLU A 140 9.21 3.43 -2.53
C GLU A 140 8.11 3.81 -1.51
N GLU A 141 8.11 5.07 -1.03
CA GLU A 141 6.90 5.60 -0.40
C GLU A 141 5.75 5.46 -1.40
N PRO A 142 4.52 5.13 -0.97
CA PRO A 142 3.38 5.23 -1.85
C PRO A 142 3.19 6.71 -2.20
N ALA A 143 3.90 7.16 -3.23
CA ALA A 143 3.69 8.43 -3.86
C ALA A 143 2.24 8.40 -4.29
N PHE A 144 1.45 9.28 -3.67
CA PHE A 144 0.05 9.55 -3.94
C PHE A 144 -0.28 9.21 -5.39
N ALA A 145 -0.75 7.98 -5.64
CA ALA A 145 -1.24 7.58 -6.95
C ALA A 145 -2.37 8.57 -7.23
N ALA A 146 -2.05 9.55 -8.07
CA ALA A 146 -2.82 10.74 -8.26
C ALA A 146 -4.18 10.31 -8.80
N SER A 147 -5.21 10.41 -7.96
CA SER A 147 -6.60 10.65 -8.30
C SER A 147 -6.94 10.49 -9.79
N LYS A 148 -7.02 9.25 -10.27
CA LYS A 148 -7.65 8.92 -11.56
C LYS A 148 -8.51 7.67 -11.46
N ARG A 149 -9.24 7.51 -10.35
CA ARG A 149 -10.51 6.77 -10.39
C ARG A 149 -11.66 7.75 -10.57
N ILE A 150 -11.88 8.13 -11.83
CA ILE A 150 -13.22 8.43 -12.31
C ILE A 150 -13.99 7.10 -12.18
N ARG A 151 -15.02 7.08 -11.34
CA ARG A 151 -15.90 5.93 -11.12
C ARG A 151 -16.40 5.38 -12.46
N GLU A 152 -15.99 4.18 -12.86
CA GLU A 152 -16.88 3.31 -13.63
C GLU A 152 -17.69 2.46 -12.65
N LYS A 153 -19.02 2.62 -12.67
CA LYS A 153 -19.92 1.74 -11.90
C LYS A 153 -19.79 0.32 -12.45
N PRO A 154 -19.67 -0.72 -11.60
CA PRO A 154 -19.73 -2.09 -12.08
C PRO A 154 -21.10 -2.35 -12.72
N LYS A 155 -21.11 -2.83 -13.97
CA LYS A 155 -22.32 -3.38 -14.60
C LYS A 155 -22.64 -4.69 -13.90
N SER A 156 -23.69 -4.70 -13.09
CA SER A 156 -24.24 -5.89 -12.45
C SER A 156 -24.92 -6.78 -13.50
N ASN A 157 -24.23 -7.81 -13.97
CA ASN A 157 -24.86 -8.90 -14.72
C ASN A 157 -24.49 -10.23 -14.03
N LEU A 158 -24.96 -10.42 -12.80
CA LEU A 158 -25.01 -11.74 -12.17
C LEU A 158 -26.44 -12.26 -12.28
N SER A 159 -26.76 -12.85 -13.43
CA SER A 159 -28.02 -13.57 -13.65
C SER A 159 -27.80 -14.67 -14.67
N ILE A 160 -26.91 -15.62 -14.35
CA ILE A 160 -26.83 -16.92 -15.01
C ILE A 160 -26.33 -17.93 -13.99
N LEU A 161 -27.17 -18.38 -13.07
CA LEU A 161 -27.03 -19.65 -12.34
C LEU A 161 -28.35 -19.99 -11.62
N GLU A 162 -29.45 -20.10 -12.37
CA GLU A 162 -30.63 -20.90 -11.97
C GLU A 162 -31.29 -21.43 -13.26
N GLU A 163 -30.77 -22.54 -13.77
CA GLU A 163 -31.54 -23.50 -14.57
C GLU A 163 -30.81 -24.86 -14.49
N GLU A 164 -31.09 -25.61 -13.43
CA GLU A 164 -31.15 -27.07 -13.45
C GLU A 164 -32.12 -27.52 -12.35
N SER A 165 -33.40 -27.57 -12.70
CA SER A 165 -34.37 -28.62 -12.34
C SER A 165 -35.70 -28.37 -13.01
#